data_AF-A0A4Y2NTI2-F1
#
_entry.id   AF-A0A4Y2NTI2-F1
#
_cell.length_a   1.000
_cell.length_b   1.000
_cell.length_c   1.000
_cell.angle_alpha   90.00
_cell.angle_beta   90.00
_cell.angle_gamma   90.00
#
_symmetry.space_group_name_H-M   'P 1'
#
loop_
_entity.id
_entity.type
_entity.pdbx_description
1 polymer ?
#
loop_
_entity_poly.entity_id
_entity_poly.type
_entity_poly.pdbx_seq_one_letter_code
_entity_poly.pdbx_strand_id
1 'polypeptide(L)'
;MEDESLNLNSQTKFCEDHFMNNHRRDQTGHYIVQMAFSKEPSCLGESKQTAIRRLNSLWRKLEANPNLQQLYRNFIHEYLDMEQVFEVSEPTAY
;
A
#
# COMPACT_ATOMS: atom_id res chain seq x y z
N MET A 1 -12.43 21.57 -24.95
CA MET A 1 -11.50 22.29 -24.05
C MET A 1 -12.20 22.74 -22.75
N GLU A 2 -13.49 22.46 -22.54
CA GLU A 2 -14.22 22.77 -21.28
C GLU A 2 -14.34 21.55 -20.33
N ASP A 3 -14.27 20.33 -20.86
CA ASP A 3 -14.48 19.05 -20.15
C ASP A 3 -13.37 18.72 -19.12
N GLU A 4 -12.13 19.11 -19.40
CA GLU A 4 -10.97 18.82 -18.55
C GLU A 4 -10.95 19.68 -17.28
N SER A 5 -11.53 20.89 -17.34
CA SER A 5 -11.61 21.82 -16.20
C SER A 5 -12.68 21.42 -15.16
N LEU A 6 -13.77 20.81 -15.61
CA LEU A 6 -14.84 20.29 -14.75
C LEU A 6 -14.41 19.03 -14.00
N ASN A 7 -13.63 18.16 -14.66
CA ASN A 7 -13.11 16.92 -14.11
C ASN A 7 -12.06 17.16 -13.00
N LEU A 8 -11.20 18.19 -13.17
CA LEU A 8 -10.25 18.55 -12.12
C LEU A 8 -10.97 19.05 -10.87
N ASN A 9 -12.02 19.86 -11.01
CA ASN A 9 -12.74 20.41 -9.86
C ASN A 9 -13.50 19.34 -9.05
N SER A 10 -14.12 18.37 -9.72
CA SER A 10 -14.83 17.27 -9.06
C SER A 10 -13.87 16.30 -8.36
N GLN A 11 -12.74 15.97 -8.99
CA GLN A 11 -11.73 15.09 -8.41
C GLN A 11 -10.99 15.78 -7.25
N THR A 12 -10.68 17.08 -7.37
CA THR A 12 -10.10 17.87 -6.28
C THR A 12 -11.04 17.92 -5.08
N LYS A 13 -12.32 18.20 -5.30
CA LYS A 13 -13.32 18.22 -4.21
C LYS A 13 -13.45 16.85 -3.53
N PHE A 14 -13.50 15.77 -4.31
CA PHE A 14 -13.52 14.42 -3.77
C PHE A 14 -12.27 14.11 -2.91
N CYS A 15 -11.08 14.48 -3.38
CA CYS A 15 -9.84 14.30 -2.62
C CYS A 15 -9.84 15.12 -1.32
N GLU A 16 -10.33 16.36 -1.36
CA GLU A 16 -10.45 17.23 -0.19
C GLU A 16 -11.42 16.64 0.84
N ASP A 17 -12.62 16.26 0.41
CA ASP A 17 -13.62 15.61 1.26
C ASP A 17 -13.08 14.29 1.84
N HIS A 18 -12.37 13.49 1.05
CA HIS A 18 -11.76 12.24 1.51
C HIS A 18 -10.67 12.49 2.55
N PHE A 19 -9.80 13.47 2.30
CA PHE A 19 -8.75 13.85 3.25
C PHE A 19 -9.37 14.31 4.57
N MET A 20 -10.35 15.21 4.53
CA MET A 20 -11.01 15.73 5.74
C MET A 20 -11.63 14.62 6.59
N ASN A 21 -12.22 13.61 5.95
CA ASN A 21 -12.88 12.51 6.66
C ASN A 21 -11.91 11.40 7.11
N ASN A 22 -10.76 11.22 6.45
CA ASN A 22 -9.88 10.07 6.67
C ASN A 22 -8.43 10.44 7.06
N HIS A 23 -8.17 11.70 7.41
CA HIS A 23 -6.94 12.10 8.07
C HIS A 23 -7.12 12.04 9.59
N ARG A 24 -6.07 11.65 10.30
CA ARG A 24 -6.00 11.75 11.76
C ARG A 24 -4.57 11.98 12.20
N ARG A 25 -4.41 12.36 13.47
CA ARG A 25 -3.12 12.47 14.12
C ARG A 25 -2.98 11.36 15.16
N ASP A 26 -1.84 10.70 15.18
CA ASP A 26 -1.56 9.71 16.23
C ASP A 26 -1.11 10.36 17.54
N GLN A 27 -0.89 9.55 18.57
CA GLN A 27 -0.45 10.01 19.90
C GLN A 27 0.96 10.64 19.88
N THR A 28 1.79 10.32 18.88
CA THR A 28 3.14 10.87 18.69
C THR A 28 3.14 12.17 17.90
N GLY A 29 2.00 12.54 17.32
CA GLY A 29 1.82 13.75 16.55
C GLY A 29 2.07 13.57 15.05
N HIS A 30 2.19 12.35 14.54
CA HIS A 30 2.29 12.08 13.11
C HIS A 30 0.91 12.09 12.43
N TYR A 31 0.89 12.55 11.17
CA TYR A 31 -0.31 12.49 10.34
C TYR A 31 -0.45 11.11 9.71
N ILE A 32 -1.65 10.54 9.88
CA ILE A 32 -2.08 9.33 9.18
C ILE A 32 -3.13 9.77 8.16
N VAL A 33 -2.87 9.51 6.88
CA VAL A 33 -3.74 9.90 5.77
C VAL A 33 -4.11 8.65 4.98
N GLN A 34 -5.40 8.41 4.81
CA GLN A 34 -5.87 7.42 3.85
C GLN A 34 -5.84 8.00 2.44
N MET A 35 -5.20 7.29 1.52
CA MET A 35 -5.17 7.69 0.11
C MET A 35 -6.47 7.26 -0.56
N ALA A 36 -7.12 8.20 -1.24
CA ALA A 36 -8.31 7.91 -2.01
C ALA A 36 -7.95 7.09 -3.26
N PHE A 37 -8.81 6.14 -3.63
CA PHE A 37 -8.69 5.46 -4.92
C PHE A 37 -9.24 6.35 -6.04
N SER A 38 -8.49 6.50 -7.13
CA SER A 38 -8.97 7.24 -8.31
C SER A 38 -10.07 6.51 -9.09
N LYS A 39 -10.25 5.21 -8.84
CA LYS A 39 -11.28 4.34 -9.43
C LYS A 39 -11.69 3.27 -8.42
N GLU A 40 -12.90 2.75 -8.57
CA GLU A 40 -13.37 1.64 -7.75
C GLU A 40 -12.40 0.44 -7.80
N PRO A 41 -12.02 -0.14 -6.64
CA PRO A 41 -11.09 -1.27 -6.57
C PRO A 41 -11.52 -2.51 -7.38
N SER A 42 -12.80 -2.60 -7.73
CA SER A 42 -13.33 -3.63 -8.63
C SER A 42 -12.63 -3.68 -9.99
N CYS A 43 -12.01 -2.57 -10.44
CA CYS A 43 -11.24 -2.54 -11.69
C CYS A 43 -9.92 -3.32 -11.63
N LEU A 44 -9.49 -3.80 -10.45
CA LEU A 44 -8.23 -4.51 -10.28
C LEU A 44 -8.26 -5.95 -10.82
N GLY A 45 -9.44 -6.49 -11.13
CA GLY A 45 -9.60 -7.83 -11.71
C GLY A 45 -8.80 -8.91 -10.98
N GLU A 46 -7.98 -9.65 -11.71
CA GLU A 46 -7.20 -10.80 -11.20
C GLU A 46 -5.90 -10.42 -10.46
N SER A 47 -5.71 -9.14 -10.12
CA SER A 47 -4.49 -8.66 -9.45
C SER A 47 -4.21 -9.40 -8.14
N LYS A 48 -5.24 -9.64 -7.31
CA LYS A 48 -5.08 -10.38 -6.05
C LYS A 48 -4.61 -11.81 -6.28
N GLN A 49 -5.25 -12.54 -7.19
CA GLN A 49 -4.85 -13.90 -7.52
C GLN A 49 -3.42 -13.96 -8.07
N THR A 50 -3.07 -12.99 -8.92
CA THR A 50 -1.73 -12.88 -9.50
C THR A 50 -0.67 -12.63 -8.41
N ALA A 51 -0.92 -11.70 -7.49
CA ALA A 51 -0.02 -11.42 -6.37
C ALA A 51 0.21 -12.67 -5.50
N ILE A 52 -0.85 -13.41 -5.17
CA ILE A 52 -0.76 -14.67 -4.41
C ILE A 52 0.08 -15.71 -5.15
N ARG A 53 -0.15 -15.90 -6.45
CA ARG A 53 0.65 -16.84 -7.27
C ARG A 53 2.13 -16.47 -7.29
N ARG A 54 2.45 -15.18 -7.41
CA ARG A 54 3.82 -14.66 -7.37
C ARG A 54 4.46 -14.90 -6.01
N LEU A 55 3.75 -14.61 -4.92
CA LEU A 55 4.21 -14.87 -3.57
C LEU A 55 4.52 -16.36 -3.34
N ASN A 56 3.61 -17.26 -3.72
CA ASN A 56 3.81 -18.70 -3.61
C ASN A 56 4.98 -19.20 -4.48
N SER A 57 5.22 -18.57 -5.62
CA SER A 57 6.41 -18.87 -6.44
C SER A 57 7.70 -18.40 -5.78
N LEU A 58 7.68 -17.26 -5.08
CA LEU A 58 8.84 -16.77 -4.34
C LEU A 58 9.16 -17.72 -3.19
N TRP A 59 8.17 -18.11 -2.38
CA TRP A 59 8.36 -19.06 -1.28
C TRP A 59 9.03 -20.36 -1.73
N ARG A 60 8.54 -20.98 -2.81
CA ARG A 60 9.16 -22.19 -3.37
C ARG A 60 10.61 -21.99 -3.82
N LYS A 61 10.95 -20.82 -4.38
CA LYS A 61 12.34 -20.50 -4.78
C LYS A 61 13.26 -20.33 -3.58
N LEU A 62 12.76 -19.69 -2.52
CA LEU A 62 13.52 -19.48 -1.29
C LEU A 62 13.74 -20.80 -0.56
N GLU A 63 12.73 -21.66 -0.49
CA GLU A 63 12.83 -22.98 0.12
C GLU A 63 13.84 -23.89 -0.60
N ALA A 64 13.86 -23.84 -1.94
CA ALA A 64 14.81 -24.60 -2.75
C ALA A 64 16.26 -24.08 -2.67
N ASN A 65 16.48 -22.85 -2.21
CA ASN A 65 17.80 -22.23 -2.15
C ASN A 65 18.02 -21.49 -0.82
N PRO A 66 18.60 -22.17 0.19
CA PRO A 66 18.85 -21.60 1.51
C PRO A 66 19.71 -20.33 1.51
N ASN A 67 20.69 -20.24 0.61
CA ASN A 67 21.54 -19.04 0.50
C ASN A 67 20.72 -17.84 0.04
N LEU A 68 19.86 -18.02 -0.97
CA LEU A 68 18.97 -16.96 -1.44
C LEU A 68 17.96 -16.55 -0.36
N GLN A 69 17.44 -17.52 0.40
CA GLN A 69 16.55 -17.26 1.54
C GLN A 69 17.22 -16.39 2.59
N GLN A 70 18.48 -16.69 2.94
CA GLN A 70 19.22 -15.90 3.92
C GLN A 70 19.45 -14.46 3.44
N LEU A 71 19.88 -14.28 2.19
CA LEU A 71 20.06 -12.95 1.61
C LEU A 71 18.76 -12.14 1.59
N TYR A 72 17.65 -12.79 1.21
CA TYR A 72 16.34 -12.15 1.20
C TYR A 72 15.92 -11.70 2.62
N ARG A 73 16.10 -12.57 3.63
CA ARG A 73 15.80 -12.22 5.02
C ARG A 73 16.65 -11.06 5.52
N ASN A 74 17.96 -11.09 5.28
CA ASN A 74 18.87 -10.02 5.69
C ASN A 74 18.43 -8.67 5.09
N PHE A 75 18.06 -8.66 3.82
CA PHE A 75 17.57 -7.44 3.16
C PHE A 75 16.28 -6.91 3.81
N ILE A 76 15.31 -7.77 4.11
CA ILE A 76 14.07 -7.34 4.79
C ILE A 76 14.37 -6.78 6.17
N HIS A 77 15.29 -7.37 6.93
CA HIS A 77 15.70 -6.85 8.23
C HIS A 77 16.37 -5.47 8.13
N GLU A 78 17.34 -5.31 7.23
CA GLU A 78 17.98 -4.01 6.97
C GLU A 78 16.95 -2.94 6.58
N TYR A 79 15.97 -3.31 5.77
CA TYR A 79 14.90 -2.41 5.35
C TYR A 79 13.99 -1.96 6.50
N LEU A 80 13.72 -2.85 7.46
CA LEU A 80 12.97 -2.52 8.69
C LEU A 80 13.82 -1.63 9.63
N ASP A 81 15.11 -1.93 9.75
CA ASP A 81 16.05 -1.17 10.60
C ASP A 81 16.25 0.27 10.12
N MET A 82 16.04 0.54 8.82
CA MET A 82 16.06 1.91 8.27
C MET A 82 14.82 2.76 8.66
N GLU A 83 13.93 2.25 9.53
CA GLU A 83 12.67 2.88 9.99
C GLU A 83 11.74 3.35 8.84
N GLN A 84 11.97 2.87 7.61
CA GLN A 84 11.12 3.19 6.46
C GLN A 84 9.78 2.46 6.55
N VAL A 85 9.75 1.31 7.22
CA VAL A 85 8.59 0.45 7.39
C VAL A 85 8.63 -0.14 8.78
N PHE A 86 7.48 -0.14 9.46
CA PHE A 86 7.28 -0.80 10.74
C PHE A 86 6.32 -1.97 10.59
N GLU A 87 6.48 -2.98 11.44
CA GLU A 87 5.52 -4.07 11.52
C GLU A 87 4.17 -3.52 12.00
N VAL A 88 3.12 -3.78 11.23
CA VAL A 88 1.77 -3.37 11.59
C VAL A 88 1.15 -4.49 12.42
N SER A 89 0.95 -4.24 13.72
CA SER A 89 0.47 -5.25 14.67
C SER A 89 -0.99 -5.65 14.47
N GLU A 90 -1.81 -4.77 13.89
CA GLU A 90 -3.22 -5.04 13.59
C GLU A 90 -3.55 -4.58 12.17
N PRO A 91 -4.32 -5.34 11.37
CA PRO A 91 -4.80 -4.87 10.09
C PRO A 91 -5.59 -3.59 10.34
N THR A 92 -5.12 -2.45 9.82
CA THR A 92 -5.90 -1.22 9.83
C THR A 92 -7.18 -1.52 9.07
N ALA A 93 -8.31 -1.60 9.78
CA ALA A 93 -9.62 -1.70 9.15
C ALA A 93 -9.82 -0.41 8.34
N TYR A 94 -9.89 -0.56 7.02
CA TYR A 94 -10.28 0.48 6.08
C TYR A 94 -11.75 0.30 5.74
#